data_AF-A0A0M3IT95-F1
#
_entry.id   AF-A0A0M3IT95-F1
#
_cell.length_a   1.000
_cell.length_b   1.000
_cell.length_c   1.000
_cell.angle_alpha   90.00
_cell.angle_beta   90.00
_cell.angle_gamma   90.00
#
_symmetry.space_group_name_H-M   'P 1'
#
loop_
_entity.id
_entity.type
_entity.pdbx_description
1 polymer ?
#
loop_
_entity_poly.entity_id
_entity_poly.type
_entity_poly.pdbx_seq_one_letter_code
_entity_poly.pdbx_strand_id
1 'polypeptide(L)'
;MASLKKRIATQMKRPPQSGYDRPLNVEIGLYMESLGNFRETQMLQTFDTDIYMYMSWRDSSLNHSGAQHLMVNDNDIRNQMWLPDLYFANAKTAQFHHVTIPNFNAYIAAAVNVTWFKESAIRYNSEISLPEYEIISITPGYCNGTYRYAVMANSYRVDQFSCLVANIRLHRSIGYTLVQSYFPTGLIVIISWVSFWIDRSAVPARVTLSFSTMLSLTTLVTSASISSATFTTSDLHLLSLKKHMSMADFS
;
A
#
# COMPACT_ATOMS: atom_id res chain seq x y z
N MET A 1 -31.15 19.23 13.78
CA MET A 1 -30.66 17.93 13.27
C MET A 1 -31.62 17.29 12.26
N ALA A 2 -32.91 17.13 12.58
CA ALA A 2 -33.91 16.52 11.66
C ALA A 2 -34.05 17.23 10.30
N SER A 3 -33.98 18.57 10.27
CA SER A 3 -34.01 19.36 9.02
C SER A 3 -32.82 19.08 8.10
N LEU A 4 -31.61 18.89 8.65
CA LEU A 4 -30.41 18.58 7.86
C LEU A 4 -30.47 17.16 7.30
N LYS A 5 -30.87 16.18 8.11
CA LYS A 5 -31.04 14.78 7.67
C LYS A 5 -32.01 14.70 6.48
N LYS A 6 -33.15 15.38 6.57
CA LYS A 6 -34.15 15.42 5.50
C LYS A 6 -33.62 16.07 4.23
N ARG A 7 -32.84 17.16 4.34
CA ARG A 7 -32.19 17.83 3.21
C ARG A 7 -31.20 16.91 2.50
N ILE A 8 -30.34 16.21 3.24
CA ILE A 8 -29.37 15.26 2.68
C ILE A 8 -30.08 14.13 1.94
N ALA A 9 -31.18 13.60 2.50
CA ALA A 9 -31.95 12.53 1.87
C ALA A 9 -32.65 12.92 0.57
N THR A 10 -32.96 14.20 0.38
CA THR A 10 -33.62 14.72 -0.82
C THR A 10 -32.66 15.29 -1.86
N GLN A 11 -31.39 15.50 -1.51
CA GLN A 11 -30.43 16.16 -2.37
C GLN A 11 -29.77 15.15 -3.34
N MET A 12 -29.66 15.52 -4.61
CA MET A 12 -28.88 14.73 -5.57
C MET A 12 -27.40 14.70 -5.16
N LYS A 13 -26.78 13.52 -5.23
CA LYS A 13 -25.34 13.34 -5.05
C LYS A 13 -24.60 14.09 -6.14
N ARG A 14 -24.03 15.23 -5.78
CA ARG A 14 -23.26 16.09 -6.67
C ARG A 14 -22.01 16.53 -5.95
N PRO A 15 -20.90 16.76 -6.67
CA PRO A 15 -19.71 17.34 -6.06
C PRO A 15 -20.05 18.69 -5.41
N PRO A 16 -19.50 18.97 -4.22
CA PRO A 16 -19.58 20.30 -3.64
C PRO A 16 -18.95 21.31 -4.58
N GLN A 17 -19.75 22.28 -5.04
CA GLN A 17 -19.27 23.36 -5.88
C GLN A 17 -18.66 24.46 -4.99
N SER A 18 -17.34 24.64 -5.07
CA SER A 18 -16.64 25.75 -4.41
C SER A 18 -16.64 26.99 -5.31
N GLY A 19 -17.82 27.46 -5.71
CA GLY A 19 -17.95 28.49 -6.75
C GLY A 19 -17.50 27.99 -8.14
N TYR A 20 -17.83 28.73 -9.18
CA TYR A 20 -17.72 28.28 -10.57
C TYR A 20 -16.27 28.09 -11.10
N ASP A 21 -15.25 28.44 -10.32
CA ASP A 21 -13.87 28.58 -10.85
C ASP A 21 -12.77 27.99 -9.94
N ARG A 22 -13.12 27.22 -8.90
CA ARG A 22 -12.13 26.58 -8.02
C ARG A 22 -12.34 25.07 -7.90
N PRO A 23 -11.28 24.26 -8.08
CA PRO A 23 -11.38 22.83 -7.84
C PRO A 23 -11.66 22.57 -6.36
N LEU A 24 -12.47 21.56 -6.07
CA LEU A 24 -12.72 21.13 -4.70
C LEU A 24 -11.39 20.65 -4.09
N ASN A 25 -10.98 21.23 -2.96
CA ASN A 25 -9.81 20.74 -2.24
C ASN A 25 -10.20 19.54 -1.38
N VAL A 26 -9.59 18.39 -1.64
CA VAL A 26 -9.72 17.17 -0.84
C VAL A 26 -8.38 16.92 -0.19
N GLU A 27 -8.36 16.95 1.14
CA GLU A 27 -7.19 16.61 1.92
C GLU A 27 -7.23 15.13 2.31
N ILE A 28 -6.09 14.46 2.19
CA ILE A 28 -5.96 13.03 2.45
C ILE A 28 -4.91 12.80 3.54
N GLY A 29 -5.22 11.87 4.43
CA GLY A 29 -4.27 11.27 5.36
C GLY A 29 -4.26 9.75 5.21
N LEU A 30 -3.09 9.14 5.40
CA LEU A 30 -2.95 7.69 5.45
C LEU A 30 -2.40 7.26 6.81
N TYR A 31 -2.90 6.15 7.31
CA TYR A 31 -2.35 5.47 8.46
C TYR A 31 -2.16 3.99 8.11
N MET A 32 -0.90 3.56 8.07
CA MET A 32 -0.53 2.18 7.79
C MET A 32 -0.60 1.36 9.07
N GLU A 33 -1.47 0.37 9.09
CA GLU A 33 -1.66 -0.54 10.22
C GLU A 33 -0.71 -1.72 10.16
N SER A 34 -0.57 -2.30 8.96
CA SER A 34 0.29 -3.46 8.74
C SER A 34 1.04 -3.33 7.40
N LEU A 35 2.20 -3.97 7.36
CA LEU A 35 3.00 -4.15 6.17
C LEU A 35 3.60 -5.56 6.24
N GLY A 36 3.54 -6.33 5.16
CA GLY A 36 4.07 -7.69 5.19
C GLY A 36 3.97 -8.44 3.86
N ASN A 37 4.22 -9.75 3.93
CA ASN A 37 4.16 -10.67 2.79
C ASN A 37 4.90 -10.14 1.55
N PHE A 38 6.17 -9.73 1.75
CA PHE A 38 7.03 -9.33 0.65
C PHE A 38 7.26 -10.55 -0.24
N ARG A 39 6.85 -10.44 -1.51
CA ARG A 39 7.07 -11.42 -2.54
C ARG A 39 7.92 -10.81 -3.62
N GLU A 40 9.03 -11.47 -3.88
CA GLU A 40 9.98 -11.08 -4.91
C GLU A 40 9.79 -12.01 -6.10
N THR A 41 9.39 -11.46 -7.24
CA THR A 41 9.37 -12.19 -8.51
C THR A 41 10.27 -11.47 -9.48
N GLN A 42 10.82 -12.18 -10.48
CA GLN A 42 11.80 -11.70 -11.47
C GLN A 42 11.46 -10.37 -12.17
N MET A 43 10.26 -9.81 -12.00
CA MET A 43 9.88 -8.53 -12.63
C MET A 43 9.23 -7.49 -11.71
N LEU A 44 8.76 -7.83 -10.49
CA LEU A 44 8.17 -6.85 -9.55
C LEU A 44 8.26 -7.35 -8.10
N GLN A 45 8.57 -6.44 -7.18
CA GLN A 45 8.38 -6.66 -5.74
C GLN A 45 6.93 -6.32 -5.38
N THR A 46 6.21 -7.27 -4.79
CA THR A 46 4.85 -7.08 -4.26
C THR A 46 4.84 -7.25 -2.76
N PHE A 47 3.94 -6.55 -2.10
CA PHE A 47 3.77 -6.58 -0.66
C PHE A 47 2.28 -6.39 -0.36
N ASP A 48 1.88 -6.85 0.82
CA ASP A 48 0.55 -6.63 1.34
C ASP A 48 0.62 -5.54 2.41
N THR A 49 -0.39 -4.66 2.43
CA THR A 49 -0.46 -3.58 3.41
C THR A 49 -1.91 -3.30 3.76
N ASP A 50 -2.18 -3.15 5.06
CA ASP A 50 -3.46 -2.69 5.56
C ASP A 50 -3.34 -1.21 5.94
N ILE A 51 -4.23 -0.39 5.37
CA ILE A 51 -4.15 1.06 5.49
C ILE A 51 -5.53 1.63 5.81
N TYR A 52 -5.57 2.53 6.78
CA TYR A 52 -6.69 3.42 7.03
C TYR A 52 -6.48 4.72 6.25
N MET A 53 -7.46 5.08 5.43
CA MET A 53 -7.46 6.33 4.69
C MET A 53 -8.45 7.32 5.32
N TYR A 54 -7.97 8.51 5.60
CA TYR A 54 -8.75 9.65 6.06
C TYR A 54 -8.90 10.65 4.94
N MET A 55 -10.10 11.22 4.80
CA MET A 55 -10.37 12.25 3.80
C MET A 55 -11.12 13.40 4.46
N SER A 56 -10.77 14.62 4.08
CA SER A 56 -11.45 15.83 4.49
C SER A 56 -11.73 16.70 3.28
N TRP A 57 -12.96 17.18 3.16
CA TRP A 57 -13.34 18.16 2.15
C TRP A 57 -14.39 19.09 2.73
N ARG A 58 -14.51 20.28 2.14
CA ARG A 58 -15.48 21.28 2.57
C ARG A 58 -16.67 21.31 1.62
N ASP A 59 -17.85 21.02 2.14
CA ASP A 59 -19.11 21.10 1.41
C ASP A 59 -20.02 22.19 2.00
N SER A 60 -20.24 23.27 1.24
CA SER A 60 -21.10 24.38 1.65
C SER A 60 -22.59 24.02 1.65
N SER A 61 -23.01 22.98 0.92
CA SER A 61 -24.41 22.54 0.90
C SER A 61 -24.84 21.91 2.23
N LEU A 62 -23.89 21.34 2.97
CA LEU A 62 -24.08 20.72 4.28
C LEU A 62 -24.04 21.72 5.44
N ASN A 63 -23.95 23.03 5.16
CA ASN A 63 -24.01 24.06 6.19
C ASN A 63 -25.31 23.95 7.01
N HIS A 64 -25.17 24.03 8.32
CA HIS A 64 -26.27 24.00 9.28
C HIS A 64 -26.17 25.16 10.26
N SER A 65 -27.31 25.60 10.80
CA SER A 65 -27.41 26.72 11.74
C SER A 65 -27.00 26.37 13.19
N GLY A 66 -26.68 25.10 13.47
CA GLY A 66 -26.15 24.68 14.77
C GLY A 66 -24.71 25.14 15.00
N ALA A 67 -24.39 25.57 16.22
CA ALA A 67 -23.04 26.01 16.60
C ALA A 67 -22.03 24.87 16.83
N GLN A 68 -22.50 23.62 16.94
CA GLN A 68 -21.68 22.44 17.24
C GLN A 68 -21.41 21.59 15.99
N HIS A 69 -20.22 20.96 15.94
CA HIS A 69 -19.89 19.96 14.94
C HIS A 69 -20.79 18.72 15.07
N LEU A 70 -21.35 18.26 13.95
CA LEU A 70 -22.19 17.08 13.91
C LEU A 70 -21.40 15.88 13.39
N MET A 71 -21.30 14.83 14.22
CA MET A 71 -20.81 13.53 13.77
C MET A 71 -21.95 12.77 13.08
N VAL A 72 -21.73 12.36 11.83
CA VAL A 72 -22.68 11.52 11.08
C VAL A 72 -22.20 10.08 11.16
N ASN A 73 -22.78 9.30 12.07
CA ASN A 73 -22.49 7.85 12.22
C ASN A 73 -23.57 6.96 11.59
N ASP A 74 -24.45 7.56 10.80
CA ASP A 74 -25.65 6.93 10.24
C ASP A 74 -25.40 6.50 8.79
N ASN A 75 -25.49 5.19 8.51
CA ASN A 75 -25.15 4.62 7.21
C ASN A 75 -26.07 5.13 6.09
N ASP A 76 -27.34 5.36 6.38
CA ASP A 76 -28.30 5.80 5.36
C ASP A 76 -27.97 7.21 4.87
N ILE A 77 -27.55 8.08 5.78
CA ILE A 77 -27.10 9.44 5.49
C ILE A 77 -25.75 9.41 4.77
N ARG A 78 -24.83 8.54 5.23
CA ARG A 78 -23.52 8.34 4.58
C ARG A 78 -23.68 7.94 3.12
N ASN A 79 -24.61 7.02 2.84
CA ASN A 79 -24.91 6.57 1.49
C ASN A 79 -25.58 7.63 0.62
N GLN A 80 -26.06 8.74 1.17
CA GLN A 80 -26.69 9.84 0.44
C GLN A 80 -25.73 11.02 0.20
N MET A 81 -24.60 11.08 0.91
CA MET A 81 -23.59 12.12 0.73
C MET A 81 -22.70 11.83 -0.48
N TRP A 82 -22.21 12.91 -1.11
CA TRP A 82 -21.17 12.80 -2.13
C TRP A 82 -19.81 12.53 -1.48
N LEU A 83 -19.00 11.68 -2.11
CA LEU A 83 -17.67 11.27 -1.66
C LEU A 83 -16.69 11.37 -2.84
N PRO A 84 -15.42 11.74 -2.63
CA PRO A 84 -14.45 11.80 -3.72
C PRO A 84 -14.00 10.41 -4.18
N ASP A 85 -13.97 10.22 -5.49
CA ASP A 85 -13.45 9.00 -6.11
C ASP A 85 -11.93 8.98 -6.19
N LEU A 86 -11.34 8.09 -5.41
CA LEU A 86 -9.91 7.85 -5.37
C LEU A 86 -9.64 6.38 -5.73
N TYR A 87 -8.54 6.15 -6.42
CA TYR A 87 -8.06 4.80 -6.69
C TYR A 87 -6.53 4.73 -6.55
N PHE A 88 -6.05 3.55 -6.17
CA PHE A 88 -4.62 3.25 -6.13
C PHE A 88 -4.16 2.78 -7.51
N ALA A 89 -3.35 3.58 -8.19
CA ALA A 89 -2.88 3.27 -9.54
C ALA A 89 -1.90 2.09 -9.58
N ASN A 90 -1.19 1.84 -8.47
CA ASN A 90 -0.17 0.79 -8.36
C ASN A 90 -0.70 -0.48 -7.67
N ALA A 91 -1.98 -0.53 -7.29
CA ALA A 91 -2.55 -1.70 -6.63
C ALA A 91 -2.81 -2.82 -7.65
N LYS A 92 -2.20 -4.00 -7.43
CA LYS A 92 -2.54 -5.21 -8.20
C LYS A 92 -3.92 -5.75 -7.81
N THR A 93 -4.19 -5.74 -6.52
CA THR A 93 -5.46 -6.13 -5.91
C THR A 93 -5.74 -5.19 -4.75
N ALA A 94 -6.99 -4.77 -4.59
CA ALA A 94 -7.44 -3.98 -3.45
C ALA A 94 -8.77 -4.58 -2.97
N GLN A 95 -8.86 -4.86 -1.67
CA GLN A 95 -10.07 -5.34 -1.03
C GLN A 95 -10.44 -4.41 0.12
N PHE A 96 -11.72 -4.10 0.26
CA PHE A 96 -12.23 -3.32 1.38
C PHE A 96 -12.65 -4.28 2.50
N HIS A 97 -12.04 -4.15 3.68
CA HIS A 97 -12.46 -4.93 4.85
C HIS A 97 -13.84 -4.46 5.32
N HIS A 98 -14.83 -5.35 5.16
CA HIS A 98 -16.21 -5.07 5.56
C HIS A 98 -16.44 -5.47 7.03
N VAL A 99 -16.00 -4.64 7.98
CA VAL A 99 -16.20 -4.90 9.43
C VAL A 99 -17.54 -4.30 9.88
N THR A 100 -18.57 -5.14 10.07
CA THR A 100 -19.94 -4.92 10.63
C THR A 100 -20.77 -3.71 10.16
N ILE A 101 -20.18 -2.79 9.43
CA ILE A 101 -20.68 -1.59 8.79
C ILE A 101 -19.84 -1.51 7.49
N PRO A 102 -20.46 -1.43 6.29
CA PRO A 102 -19.69 -1.32 5.06
C PRO A 102 -18.80 -0.06 5.11
N ASN A 103 -17.49 -0.25 5.26
CA ASN A 103 -16.54 0.85 5.13
C ASN A 103 -16.21 1.03 3.66
N PHE A 104 -17.02 1.91 3.05
CA PHE A 104 -16.76 2.64 1.81
C PHE A 104 -17.43 2.09 0.55
N ASN A 105 -18.04 3.02 -0.22
CA ASN A 105 -18.52 2.93 -1.59
C ASN A 105 -18.47 4.36 -2.20
N ALA A 106 -18.00 4.50 -3.44
CA ALA A 106 -17.61 5.77 -4.10
C ALA A 106 -18.27 5.94 -5.48
N TYR A 107 -18.60 7.19 -5.88
CA TYR A 107 -18.86 7.64 -7.27
C TYR A 107 -18.65 9.18 -7.49
N ILE A 108 -18.36 9.54 -8.76
CA ILE A 108 -17.45 10.55 -9.38
C ILE A 108 -17.81 12.06 -9.28
N ALA A 109 -16.83 12.97 -9.50
CA ALA A 109 -16.94 14.18 -10.37
C ALA A 109 -15.64 15.06 -10.42
N ALA A 110 -15.53 15.85 -11.50
CA ALA A 110 -14.36 16.57 -12.01
C ALA A 110 -13.95 17.85 -11.23
N ALA A 111 -12.67 18.22 -11.41
CA ALA A 111 -11.96 19.34 -10.78
C ALA A 111 -11.81 19.21 -9.27
N VAL A 112 -11.01 18.23 -8.84
CA VAL A 112 -10.62 18.09 -7.45
C VAL A 112 -9.11 18.18 -7.32
N ASN A 113 -8.67 19.14 -6.52
CA ASN A 113 -7.28 19.24 -6.11
C ASN A 113 -7.08 18.36 -4.88
N VAL A 114 -6.19 17.39 -4.98
CA VAL A 114 -5.94 16.44 -3.90
C VAL A 114 -4.63 16.82 -3.23
N THR A 115 -4.67 17.02 -1.91
CA THR A 115 -3.51 17.45 -1.11
C THR A 115 -3.33 16.58 0.12
N TRP A 116 -2.10 16.50 0.65
CA TRP A 116 -1.83 15.84 1.92
C TRP A 116 -2.31 16.69 3.10
N PHE A 117 -2.72 16.06 4.22
CA PHE A 117 -2.91 16.79 5.48
C PHE A 117 -1.62 17.54 5.85
N LYS A 118 -1.78 18.77 6.35
CA LYS A 118 -0.64 19.65 6.71
C LYS A 118 0.24 19.05 7.81
N GLU A 119 -0.38 18.33 8.73
CA GLU A 119 0.29 17.65 9.83
C GLU A 119 0.03 16.15 9.75
N SER A 120 1.07 15.35 9.97
CA SER A 120 0.96 13.88 10.03
C SER A 120 0.22 13.26 8.83
N ALA A 121 0.54 13.73 7.61
CA ALA A 121 -0.05 13.25 6.36
C ALA A 121 -0.02 11.72 6.23
N ILE A 122 1.10 11.11 6.61
CA ILE A 122 1.28 9.67 6.60
C ILE A 122 1.77 9.26 7.98
N ARG A 123 1.00 8.41 8.64
CA ARG A 123 1.34 7.78 9.92
C ARG A 123 1.46 6.27 9.70
N TYR A 124 2.18 5.60 10.59
CA TYR A 124 2.29 4.14 10.57
C TYR A 124 2.33 3.64 12.00
N ASN A 125 1.89 2.40 12.21
CA ASN A 125 1.97 1.74 13.49
C ASN A 125 3.45 1.46 13.84
N SER A 126 3.92 1.95 14.99
CA SER A 126 5.30 1.75 15.46
C SER A 126 5.61 0.31 15.86
N GLU A 127 4.58 -0.52 16.04
CA GLU A 127 4.72 -1.95 16.35
C GLU A 127 4.90 -2.82 15.10
N ILE A 128 4.89 -2.23 13.90
CA ILE A 128 5.20 -2.95 12.66
C ILE A 128 6.65 -3.44 12.72
N SER A 129 6.80 -4.72 13.01
CA SER A 129 8.08 -5.43 12.98
C SER A 129 8.12 -6.32 11.76
N LEU A 130 9.06 -6.04 10.86
CA LEU A 130 9.33 -6.84 9.68
C LEU A 130 10.57 -7.70 9.96
N PRO A 131 10.53 -9.02 9.73
CA PRO A 131 11.66 -9.89 10.05
C PRO A 131 12.91 -9.59 9.18
N GLU A 132 12.70 -9.12 7.95
CA GLU A 132 13.76 -8.92 6.97
C GLU A 132 14.04 -7.45 6.64
N TYR A 133 13.17 -6.53 7.05
CA TYR A 133 13.23 -5.13 6.67
C TYR A 133 13.00 -4.21 7.87
N GLU A 134 13.40 -2.95 7.74
CA GLU A 134 13.12 -1.89 8.69
C GLU A 134 12.64 -0.66 7.91
N ILE A 135 11.61 0.01 8.41
CA ILE A 135 11.10 1.24 7.80
C ILE A 135 12.02 2.39 8.19
N ILE A 136 12.79 2.90 7.22
CA ILE A 136 13.71 4.03 7.44
C ILE A 136 12.92 5.34 7.50
N SER A 137 12.05 5.54 6.52
CA SER A 137 11.31 6.80 6.36
C SER A 137 10.12 6.62 5.44
N ILE A 138 9.04 7.34 5.73
CA ILE A 138 7.89 7.49 4.85
C ILE A 138 7.76 8.96 4.48
N THR A 139 7.82 9.27 3.18
CA THR A 139 7.77 10.65 2.67
C THR A 139 6.55 10.85 1.78
N PRO A 140 5.75 11.91 2.04
CA PRO A 140 4.67 12.30 1.15
C PRO A 140 5.24 12.99 -0.09
N GLY A 141 4.66 12.68 -1.25
CA GLY A 141 5.02 13.24 -2.54
C GLY A 141 3.79 13.54 -3.39
N TYR A 142 4.02 14.20 -4.52
CA TYR A 142 3.01 14.56 -5.50
C TYR A 142 3.43 14.03 -6.88
N CYS A 143 2.46 13.55 -7.65
CA CYS A 143 2.64 13.02 -9.00
C CYS A 143 1.68 13.70 -9.99
N ASN A 144 1.29 14.95 -9.71
CA ASN A 144 0.38 15.69 -10.56
C ASN A 144 0.93 15.76 -11.98
N GLY A 145 0.09 15.42 -12.95
CA GLY A 145 0.57 15.27 -14.32
C GLY A 145 -0.54 15.05 -15.31
N THR A 146 -0.16 15.14 -16.58
CA THR A 146 -1.05 14.81 -17.69
C THR A 146 -0.89 13.33 -18.02
N TYR A 147 -1.96 12.55 -17.92
CA TYR A 147 -1.92 11.11 -18.17
C TYR A 147 -2.80 10.73 -19.35
N ARG A 148 -2.32 9.75 -20.12
CA ARG A 148 -3.07 9.12 -21.21
C ARG A 148 -3.78 7.89 -20.64
N TYR A 149 -5.09 7.80 -20.81
CA TYR A 149 -5.89 6.66 -20.36
C TYR A 149 -6.74 6.12 -21.51
N ALA A 150 -6.92 4.80 -21.56
CA ALA A 150 -7.72 4.15 -22.57
C ALA A 150 -9.21 4.29 -22.24
N VAL A 151 -10.01 4.71 -23.22
CA VAL A 151 -11.48 4.76 -23.11
C VAL A 151 -12.10 3.57 -23.84
N MET A 152 -11.49 3.15 -24.94
CA MET A 152 -11.82 1.93 -25.69
C MET A 152 -10.52 1.25 -26.13
N ALA A 153 -10.60 0.01 -26.64
CA ALA A 153 -9.43 -0.77 -27.07
C ALA A 153 -8.46 0.00 -28.00
N ASN A 154 -8.99 0.91 -28.84
CA ASN A 154 -8.21 1.70 -29.80
C ASN A 154 -8.29 3.22 -29.58
N SER A 155 -8.85 3.69 -28.45
CA SER A 155 -8.98 5.13 -28.19
C SER A 155 -8.39 5.51 -26.83
N TYR A 156 -7.60 6.59 -26.84
CA TYR A 156 -7.02 7.17 -25.63
C TYR A 156 -7.47 8.62 -25.48
N ARG A 157 -7.69 9.04 -24.24
CA ARG A 157 -7.87 10.45 -23.88
C ARG A 157 -6.70 10.90 -23.02
N VAL A 158 -6.44 12.20 -23.08
CA VAL A 158 -5.36 12.85 -22.35
C VAL A 158 -5.99 13.87 -21.44
N ASP A 159 -5.70 13.77 -20.15
CA ASP A 159 -6.33 14.62 -19.14
C ASP A 159 -5.35 14.90 -17.99
N GLN A 160 -5.62 15.93 -17.21
CA GLN A 160 -4.81 16.31 -16.05
C GLN A 160 -5.33 15.64 -14.79
N PHE A 161 -4.47 14.88 -14.11
CA PHE A 161 -4.82 14.18 -12.89
C PHE A 161 -4.07 14.78 -11.71
N SER A 162 -4.79 15.03 -10.62
CA SER A 162 -4.20 15.27 -9.30
C SER A 162 -3.83 13.92 -8.70
N CYS A 163 -2.62 13.81 -8.16
CA CYS A 163 -2.02 12.54 -7.78
C CYS A 163 -1.10 12.71 -6.57
N LEU A 164 -1.29 11.86 -5.56
CA LEU A 164 -0.46 11.80 -4.36
C LEU A 164 0.39 10.52 -4.36
N VAL A 165 1.62 10.60 -3.87
CA VAL A 165 2.50 9.44 -3.70
C VAL A 165 2.94 9.31 -2.25
N ALA A 166 2.95 8.09 -1.72
CA ALA A 166 3.67 7.76 -0.50
C ALA A 166 4.91 6.92 -0.85
N ASN A 167 6.10 7.44 -0.54
CA ASN A 167 7.37 6.75 -0.74
C ASN A 167 7.85 6.22 0.61
N ILE A 168 8.01 4.90 0.73
CA ILE A 168 8.51 4.27 1.95
C ILE A 168 9.86 3.67 1.60
N ARG A 169 10.89 4.09 2.33
CA ARG A 169 12.21 3.51 2.20
C ARG A 169 12.35 2.41 3.24
N LEU A 170 12.69 1.22 2.76
CA LEU A 170 12.93 0.04 3.57
C LEU A 170 14.43 -0.26 3.56
N HIS A 171 15.00 -0.51 4.73
CA HIS A 171 16.35 -1.04 4.87
C HIS A 171 16.28 -2.54 5.13
N ARG A 172 17.17 -3.34 4.54
CA ARG A 172 17.20 -4.78 4.81
C ARG A 172 17.93 -5.05 6.13
N SER A 173 17.26 -5.76 7.05
CA SER A 173 17.88 -6.21 8.30
C SER A 173 18.64 -7.52 8.08
N ILE A 174 19.90 -7.57 8.50
CA ILE A 174 20.78 -8.74 8.27
C ILE A 174 20.60 -9.86 9.30
N GLY A 175 20.02 -9.55 10.46
CA GLY A 175 19.99 -10.45 11.63
C GLY A 175 19.27 -11.77 11.36
N TYR A 176 18.10 -11.71 10.71
CA TYR A 176 17.33 -12.90 10.36
C TYR A 176 18.08 -13.81 9.38
N THR A 177 18.66 -13.23 8.34
CA THR A 177 19.46 -13.96 7.34
C THR A 177 20.69 -14.63 7.98
N LEU A 178 21.33 -13.98 8.97
CA LEU A 178 22.47 -14.55 9.69
C LEU A 178 22.12 -15.83 10.44
N VAL A 179 21.04 -15.82 11.21
CA VAL A 179 20.66 -16.98 12.05
C VAL A 179 20.09 -18.11 11.20
N GLN A 180 19.26 -17.81 10.19
CA GLN A 180 18.59 -18.84 9.42
C GLN A 180 19.41 -19.43 8.27
N SER A 181 20.39 -18.70 7.73
CA SER A 181 21.16 -19.16 6.57
C SER A 181 22.67 -19.23 6.86
N TYR A 182 23.27 -18.18 7.40
CA TYR A 182 24.72 -18.16 7.61
C TYR A 182 25.20 -19.06 8.74
N PHE A 183 24.46 -19.14 9.85
CA PHE A 183 24.80 -20.02 10.96
C PHE A 183 24.74 -21.52 10.57
N PRO A 184 23.65 -22.04 9.97
CA PRO A 184 23.62 -23.43 9.52
C PRO A 184 24.62 -23.73 8.41
N THR A 185 24.86 -22.83 7.45
CA THR A 185 25.93 -23.04 6.45
C THR A 185 27.31 -23.13 7.09
N GLY A 186 27.61 -22.27 8.07
CA GLY A 186 28.86 -22.35 8.84
C GLY A 186 29.04 -23.69 9.53
N LEU A 187 28.00 -24.19 10.20
CA LEU A 187 28.03 -25.52 10.83
C LEU A 187 28.21 -26.65 9.81
N ILE A 188 27.53 -26.59 8.66
CA ILE A 188 27.68 -27.58 7.58
C ILE A 188 29.12 -27.60 7.06
N VAL A 189 29.74 -26.44 6.86
CA VAL A 189 31.15 -26.35 6.41
C VAL A 189 32.07 -26.97 7.45
N ILE A 190 31.89 -26.68 8.74
CA ILE A 190 32.69 -27.27 9.83
C ILE A 190 32.51 -28.80 9.87
N ILE A 191 31.28 -29.29 9.77
CA ILE A 191 30.97 -30.74 9.77
C ILE A 191 31.60 -31.43 8.55
N SER A 192 31.62 -30.77 7.39
CA SER A 192 32.25 -31.34 6.19
C SER A 192 33.76 -31.60 6.38
N TRP A 193 34.44 -30.76 7.17
CA TRP A 193 35.88 -30.91 7.44
C TRP A 193 36.22 -32.08 8.36
N VAL A 194 35.24 -32.59 9.13
CA VAL A 194 35.41 -33.79 9.97
C VAL A 194 35.78 -35.02 9.12
N SER A 195 35.36 -35.04 7.85
CA SER A 195 35.71 -36.13 6.91
C SER A 195 37.22 -36.31 6.71
N PHE A 196 38.03 -35.26 6.90
CA PHE A 196 39.49 -35.33 6.78
C PHE A 196 40.17 -36.07 7.93
N TRP A 197 39.53 -36.12 9.11
CA TRP A 197 40.08 -36.72 10.34
C TRP A 197 39.73 -38.20 10.52
N ILE A 198 38.73 -38.69 9.77
CA ILE A 198 38.32 -40.10 9.80
C ILE A 198 39.43 -40.95 9.20
N ASP A 199 39.66 -42.17 9.69
CA ASP A 199 40.66 -43.09 9.11
C ASP A 199 40.33 -43.43 7.64
N ARG A 200 41.36 -43.64 6.82
CA ARG A 200 41.22 -43.99 5.40
C ARG A 200 40.54 -45.35 5.16
N SER A 201 40.52 -46.21 6.16
CA SER A 201 39.84 -47.51 6.13
C SER A 201 38.31 -47.40 6.26
N ALA A 202 37.79 -46.32 6.85
CA ALA A 202 36.36 -46.11 7.09
C ALA A 202 35.70 -45.34 5.93
N VAL A 203 35.80 -45.87 4.71
CA VAL A 203 35.21 -45.28 3.49
C VAL A 203 33.70 -44.99 3.61
N PRO A 204 32.85 -45.89 4.17
CA PRO A 204 31.40 -45.66 4.24
C PRO A 204 31.01 -44.42 5.05
N ALA A 205 31.76 -44.09 6.11
CA ALA A 205 31.49 -42.95 6.96
C ALA A 205 31.75 -41.62 6.24
N ARG A 206 32.85 -41.54 5.48
CA ARG A 206 33.24 -40.34 4.72
C ARG A 206 32.25 -40.03 3.59
N VAL A 207 31.83 -41.06 2.87
CA VAL A 207 30.86 -40.93 1.77
C VAL A 207 29.52 -40.44 2.31
N THR A 208 29.03 -41.05 3.39
CA THR A 208 27.76 -40.64 4.03
C THR A 208 27.79 -39.16 4.45
N LEU A 209 28.85 -38.69 5.11
CA LEU A 209 28.99 -37.28 5.52
C LEU A 209 28.99 -36.32 4.31
N SER A 210 29.62 -36.71 3.20
CA SER A 210 29.68 -35.89 1.99
C SER A 210 28.30 -35.77 1.33
N PHE A 211 27.55 -36.87 1.23
CA PHE A 211 26.19 -36.85 0.71
C PHE A 211 25.22 -36.10 1.63
N SER A 212 25.31 -36.29 2.95
CA SER A 212 24.47 -35.59 3.90
C SER A 212 24.70 -34.07 3.89
N THR A 213 25.96 -33.62 3.86
CA THR A 213 26.29 -32.18 3.76
C THR A 213 25.79 -31.57 2.45
N MET A 214 25.91 -32.28 1.32
CA MET A 214 25.38 -31.84 0.03
C MET A 214 23.85 -31.77 0.02
N LEU A 215 23.18 -32.74 0.62
CA LEU A 215 21.73 -32.73 0.78
C LEU A 215 21.29 -31.54 1.65
N SER A 216 21.93 -31.32 2.79
CA SER A 216 21.64 -30.17 3.68
C SER A 216 21.85 -28.83 3.01
N LEU A 217 22.92 -28.66 2.20
CA LEU A 217 23.13 -27.46 1.40
C LEU A 217 22.04 -27.27 0.36
N THR A 218 21.66 -28.34 -0.35
CA THR A 218 20.60 -28.29 -1.36
C THR A 218 19.27 -27.89 -0.72
N THR A 219 18.92 -28.49 0.42
CA THR A 219 17.71 -28.14 1.20
C THR A 219 17.72 -26.67 1.62
N LEU A 220 18.85 -26.16 2.10
CA LEU A 220 18.98 -24.77 2.52
C LEU A 220 18.90 -23.79 1.34
N VAL A 221 19.48 -24.14 0.18
CA VAL A 221 19.37 -23.31 -1.02
C VAL A 221 17.93 -23.28 -1.51
N THR A 222 17.22 -24.41 -1.51
CA THR A 222 15.80 -24.43 -1.89
C THR A 222 14.94 -23.59 -0.96
N SER A 223 15.18 -23.62 0.36
CA SER A 223 14.44 -22.76 1.29
C SER A 223 14.80 -21.28 1.14
N ALA A 224 16.07 -20.96 0.89
CA ALA A 224 16.54 -19.58 0.69
C ALA A 224 16.09 -18.98 -0.65
N SER A 225 16.03 -19.78 -1.72
CA SER A 225 15.55 -19.36 -3.05
C SER A 225 14.05 -19.03 -3.07
N ILE A 226 13.29 -19.56 -2.11
CA ILE A 226 11.89 -19.19 -1.88
C ILE A 226 11.80 -17.80 -1.21
N SER A 227 12.87 -17.33 -0.56
CA SER A 227 12.92 -16.06 0.20
C SER A 227 13.88 -14.99 -0.35
N SER A 228 14.71 -15.26 -1.35
CA SER A 228 15.78 -14.34 -1.76
C SER A 228 15.96 -14.30 -3.29
N ALA A 229 15.34 -13.34 -3.96
CA ALA A 229 15.82 -12.87 -5.25
C ALA A 229 16.61 -11.57 -5.03
N THR A 230 17.73 -11.67 -4.31
CA THR A 230 18.70 -10.60 -4.04
C THR A 230 18.84 -9.59 -5.18
N PHE A 231 18.43 -8.33 -4.97
CA PHE A 231 19.15 -7.15 -5.48
C PHE A 231 19.05 -5.92 -4.55
N THR A 232 20.06 -5.07 -4.73
CA THR A 232 20.49 -3.91 -3.96
C THR A 232 19.51 -2.73 -3.96
N THR A 233 19.31 -2.12 -2.78
CA THR A 233 18.86 -0.73 -2.56
C THR A 233 17.94 -0.16 -3.64
N SER A 234 16.67 -0.56 -3.63
CA SER A 234 15.64 0.11 -4.41
C SER A 234 14.85 1.06 -3.50
N ASP A 235 14.84 2.35 -3.84
CA ASP A 235 13.81 3.27 -3.36
C ASP A 235 12.45 2.75 -3.87
N LEU A 236 11.60 2.29 -2.95
CA LEU A 236 10.28 1.75 -3.29
C LEU A 236 9.21 2.84 -3.30
N HIS A 237 8.64 3.09 -4.48
CA HIS A 237 7.43 3.89 -4.67
C HIS A 237 6.20 3.01 -4.43
N LEU A 238 5.62 3.08 -3.23
CA LEU A 238 4.71 2.03 -2.78
C LEU A 238 3.25 2.32 -3.09
N LEU A 239 2.82 3.58 -3.07
CA LEU A 239 1.41 3.91 -3.31
C LEU A 239 1.30 5.22 -4.09
N SER A 240 0.62 5.16 -5.24
CA SER A 240 0.21 6.33 -6.02
C SER A 240 -1.32 6.38 -6.04
N LEU A 241 -1.89 7.37 -5.36
CA LEU A 241 -3.31 7.68 -5.38
C LEU A 241 -3.58 8.67 -6.51
N LYS A 242 -4.49 8.32 -7.42
CA LYS A 242 -4.85 9.15 -8.58
C LYS A 242 -6.33 9.52 -8.57
N LYS A 243 -6.66 10.66 -9.18
CA LYS A 243 -8.03 11.09 -9.47
C LYS A 243 -8.19 11.65 -10.89
N HIS A 244 -9.22 11.20 -11.60
CA HIS A 244 -9.57 11.57 -12.97
C HIS A 244 -10.45 12.84 -13.07
N MET A 245 -10.26 13.69 -14.08
CA MET A 245 -10.89 15.01 -14.23
C MET A 245 -11.62 15.18 -15.59
N SER A 246 -12.58 14.32 -15.92
CA SER A 246 -13.34 14.48 -17.17
C SER A 246 -14.30 15.69 -17.12
N MET A 247 -14.02 16.72 -17.91
CA MET A 247 -14.90 17.89 -18.12
C MET A 247 -15.95 17.65 -19.24
N ALA A 248 -16.43 16.42 -19.42
CA ALA A 248 -17.19 16.03 -20.62
C ALA A 248 -18.61 15.48 -20.40
N ASP A 249 -19.14 15.41 -19.18
CA ASP A 249 -20.50 14.91 -18.94
C ASP A 249 -21.42 16.02 -18.39
N PHE A 250 -21.60 17.06 -19.21
CA PHE A 250 -22.77 17.93 -19.17
C PHE A 250 -23.45 17.88 -20.55
N SER A 251 -24.21 16.82 -20.80
CA SER A 251 -25.29 16.77 -21.79
C SER A 251 -26.31 15.74 -21.35
#